data_AF-A0A4V6YSD6-F1
#
_entry.id   AF-A0A4V6YSD6-F1
#
_cell.length_a   1.000
_cell.length_b   1.000
_cell.length_c   1.000
_cell.angle_alpha   90.00
_cell.angle_beta   90.00
_cell.angle_gamma   90.00
#
_symmetry.space_group_name_H-M   'P 1'
#
loop_
_entity.id
_entity.type
_entity.pdbx_description
1 polymer ?
#
loop_
_entity_poly.entity_id
_entity_poly.type
_entity_poly.pdbx_seq_one_letter_code
_entity_poly.pdbx_strand_id
1 'polypeptide(L)'
;MAKFHLNPLSGVKRRLNRVNENLCALQRVISTNLAIQNCVQNKEHQDLLFAMLQLGLQVSVDSRKSCVENMKKYLYSVRPAQLNNLVRIGGKMDGGYVMLPPPPPHINLAAKSSLSRYF
;
A
#
# COMPACT_ATOMS: atom_id res chain seq x y z
N MET A 1 45.31 -35.37 14.33
CA MET A 1 44.35 -34.88 13.31
C MET A 1 43.01 -35.54 13.54
N ALA A 2 42.02 -34.81 14.07
CA ALA A 2 40.69 -35.36 14.32
C ALA A 2 39.89 -35.43 13.01
N LYS A 3 39.53 -36.63 12.57
CA LYS A 3 38.59 -36.82 11.45
C LYS A 3 37.18 -36.53 11.97
N PHE A 4 36.62 -35.39 11.60
CA PHE A 4 35.20 -35.12 11.83
C PHE A 4 34.37 -36.08 10.98
N HIS A 5 33.85 -37.15 11.61
CA HIS A 5 32.81 -37.98 11.02
C HIS A 5 31.52 -37.14 10.94
N LEU A 6 31.32 -36.47 9.80
CA LEU A 6 30.03 -35.88 9.46
C LEU A 6 29.00 -37.03 9.42
N ASN A 7 28.08 -37.05 10.36
CA ASN A 7 27.03 -38.07 10.40
C ASN A 7 26.15 -37.90 9.14
N PRO A 8 26.15 -38.86 8.19
CA PRO A 8 25.48 -38.69 6.90
C PRO A 8 23.97 -38.43 7.05
N LEU A 9 23.35 -38.96 8.10
CA LEU A 9 21.95 -38.69 8.45
C LEU A 9 21.67 -37.20 8.73
N SER A 10 22.62 -36.48 9.33
CA SER A 10 22.45 -35.05 9.61
C SER A 10 22.46 -34.20 8.33
N GLY A 11 23.28 -34.58 7.35
CA GLY A 11 23.32 -33.96 6.03
C GLY A 11 22.02 -34.18 5.26
N VAL A 12 21.50 -35.42 5.29
CA VAL A 12 20.21 -35.76 4.66
C VAL A 12 19.06 -34.98 5.30
N LYS A 13 18.99 -34.92 6.64
CA LYS A 13 17.97 -34.16 7.36
C LYS A 13 17.99 -32.67 6.99
N ARG A 14 19.17 -32.05 6.91
CA ARG A 14 19.31 -30.64 6.52
C ARG A 14 18.81 -30.39 5.10
N ARG A 15 19.13 -31.28 4.16
CA ARG A 15 18.66 -31.19 2.77
C ARG A 15 17.14 -31.34 2.69
N LEU A 16 16.57 -32.28 3.44
CA LEU A 16 15.12 -32.48 3.49
C LEU A 16 14.39 -31.25 4.02
N ASN A 17 14.90 -30.64 5.09
CA ASN A 17 14.33 -29.40 5.64
C ASN A 17 14.37 -28.26 4.60
N ARG A 18 15.49 -28.09 3.89
CA ARG A 18 15.61 -27.05 2.86
C ARG A 18 14.65 -27.27 1.69
N VAL A 19 14.44 -28.52 1.28
CA VAL A 19 13.44 -28.85 0.26
C VAL A 19 12.04 -28.51 0.76
N ASN A 20 11.73 -28.84 2.02
CA ASN A 20 10.43 -28.53 2.62
C ASN A 20 10.18 -27.01 2.69
N GLU A 21 11.16 -26.22 3.11
CA GLU A 21 11.09 -24.76 3.13
C GLU A 21 10.85 -24.18 1.72
N ASN A 22 11.57 -24.68 0.72
CA ASN A 22 11.39 -24.25 -0.67
C ASN A 22 9.99 -24.59 -1.20
N LEU A 23 9.46 -25.77 -0.85
CA LEU A 23 8.09 -26.16 -1.23
C LEU A 23 7.05 -25.24 -0.58
N CYS A 24 7.21 -24.91 0.70
CA CYS A 24 6.33 -23.95 1.37
C CYS A 24 6.39 -22.55 0.72
N ALA A 25 7.58 -22.09 0.33
CA ALA A 25 7.74 -20.81 -0.35
C ALA A 25 7.06 -20.81 -1.73
N LEU A 26 7.23 -21.88 -2.51
CA LEU A 26 6.57 -22.05 -3.81
C LEU A 26 5.05 -22.10 -3.67
N GLN A 27 4.54 -22.86 -2.71
CA GLN A 27 3.11 -22.94 -2.44
C GLN A 27 2.54 -21.55 -2.11
N ARG A 28 3.25 -20.76 -1.28
CA ARG A 28 2.84 -19.39 -0.97
C ARG A 28 2.77 -18.52 -2.22
N VAL A 29 3.78 -18.56 -3.08
CA VAL A 29 3.81 -17.79 -4.34
C VAL A 29 2.63 -18.16 -5.24
N ILE A 30 2.37 -19.45 -5.41
CA ILE A 30 1.26 -19.95 -6.24
C ILE A 30 -0.09 -19.48 -5.67
N SER A 31 -0.32 -19.70 -4.38
CA SER A 31 -1.57 -19.31 -3.72
C SER A 31 -1.80 -17.80 -3.74
N THR A 32 -0.75 -17.00 -3.51
CA THR A 32 -0.86 -15.53 -3.60
C THR A 32 -1.15 -15.08 -5.03
N ASN A 33 -0.51 -15.67 -6.04
CA ASN A 33 -0.77 -15.32 -7.43
C ASN A 33 -2.22 -15.62 -7.83
N LEU A 34 -2.76 -16.78 -7.42
CA LEU A 34 -4.17 -17.12 -7.62
C LEU A 34 -5.10 -16.12 -6.93
N ALA A 35 -4.78 -15.69 -5.71
CA ALA A 35 -5.55 -14.68 -5.01
C ALA A 35 -5.54 -13.32 -5.73
N ILE A 36 -4.40 -12.89 -6.27
CA ILE A 36 -4.28 -11.68 -7.09
C ILE A 36 -5.21 -11.77 -8.30
N GLN A 37 -5.12 -12.85 -9.07
CA GLN A 37 -5.94 -13.05 -10.28
C GLN A 37 -7.44 -13.03 -9.98
N ASN A 38 -7.86 -13.63 -8.87
CA ASN A 38 -9.28 -13.76 -8.51
C ASN A 38 -9.87 -12.50 -7.85
N CYS A 39 -9.05 -11.71 -7.13
CA CYS A 39 -9.56 -10.65 -6.26
C CYS A 39 -9.27 -9.24 -6.77
N VAL A 40 -8.26 -9.07 -7.63
CA VAL A 40 -7.83 -7.75 -8.12
C VAL A 40 -8.43 -7.53 -9.51
N GLN A 41 -9.40 -6.62 -9.62
CA GLN A 41 -10.10 -6.37 -10.89
C GLN A 41 -9.30 -5.51 -11.88
N ASN A 42 -8.44 -4.63 -11.38
CA ASN A 42 -7.64 -3.74 -12.22
C ASN A 42 -6.40 -4.49 -12.74
N LYS A 43 -6.21 -4.49 -14.06
CA LYS A 43 -5.13 -5.23 -14.73
C LYS A 43 -3.73 -4.69 -14.40
N GLU A 44 -3.55 -3.37 -14.37
CA GLU A 44 -2.28 -2.74 -14.00
C GLU A 44 -1.88 -3.09 -12.56
N HIS A 45 -2.85 -3.12 -11.64
CA HIS A 45 -2.63 -3.55 -10.26
C HIS A 45 -2.24 -5.04 -10.18
N GLN A 46 -2.85 -5.91 -11.00
CA GLN A 46 -2.44 -7.32 -11.08
C GLN A 46 -0.99 -7.45 -11.51
N ASP A 47 -0.60 -6.74 -12.58
CA ASP A 47 0.75 -6.80 -13.14
C ASP A 47 1.80 -6.27 -12.15
N LEU A 48 1.49 -5.17 -11.45
CA LEU A 48 2.32 -4.63 -10.39
C LEU A 48 2.49 -5.62 -9.23
N LEU A 49 1.40 -6.20 -8.71
CA LEU A 49 1.45 -7.15 -7.62
C LEU A 49 2.18 -8.45 -8.01
N PHE A 50 2.03 -8.88 -9.27
CA PHE A 50 2.77 -10.02 -9.81
C PHE A 50 4.27 -9.73 -9.90
N ALA A 51 4.67 -8.54 -10.38
CA ALA A 51 6.07 -8.13 -10.40
C ALA A 51 6.66 -8.08 -8.99
N MET A 52 5.93 -7.54 -8.00
CA MET A 52 6.35 -7.55 -6.59
C MET A 52 6.58 -8.97 -6.07
N LEU A 53 5.69 -9.90 -6.42
CA LEU A 53 5.81 -11.31 -6.03
C LEU A 53 7.06 -11.97 -6.65
N GLN A 54 7.37 -11.68 -7.92
CA GLN A 54 8.57 -12.17 -8.60
C GLN A 54 9.87 -11.62 -7.98
N LEU A 55 9.84 -10.39 -7.48
CA LEU A 55 10.95 -9.77 -6.73
C LEU A 55 11.12 -10.35 -5.32
N GLY A 56 10.26 -11.28 -4.90
CA GLY A 56 10.29 -11.88 -3.57
C GLY A 56 9.71 -10.97 -2.48
N LEU A 57 9.01 -9.90 -2.85
CA LEU A 57 8.33 -9.03 -1.88
C LEU A 57 7.13 -9.74 -1.28
N GLN A 58 6.82 -9.39 -0.03
CA GLN A 58 5.65 -9.94 0.64
C GLN A 58 4.38 -9.29 0.10
N VAL A 59 3.61 -10.06 -0.67
CA VAL A 59 2.29 -9.68 -1.16
C VAL A 59 1.23 -10.49 -0.42
N SER A 60 0.22 -9.81 0.11
CA SER A 60 -0.93 -10.43 0.77
C SER A 60 -2.21 -9.83 0.22
N VAL A 61 -3.12 -10.71 -0.22
CA VAL A 61 -4.42 -10.32 -0.77
C VAL A 61 -5.49 -10.92 0.13
N ASP A 62 -6.36 -10.07 0.69
CA ASP A 62 -7.48 -10.49 1.52
C ASP A 62 -8.79 -9.99 0.90
N SER A 63 -9.65 -10.92 0.51
CA SER A 63 -10.96 -10.66 -0.09
C SER A 63 -12.12 -10.97 0.85
N ARG A 64 -11.84 -11.35 2.11
CA ARG A 64 -12.89 -11.62 3.09
C ARG A 64 -13.68 -10.33 3.33
N LYS A 65 -15.01 -10.42 3.26
CA LYS A 65 -15.91 -9.28 3.46
C LYS A 65 -15.61 -8.52 4.76
N SER A 66 -15.34 -9.25 5.85
CA SER A 66 -14.97 -8.68 7.15
C SER A 66 -13.69 -7.86 7.10
N CYS A 67 -12.67 -8.30 6.36
CA CYS A 67 -11.43 -7.54 6.17
C CYS A 67 -11.71 -6.24 5.42
N VAL A 68 -12.47 -6.31 4.32
CA VAL A 68 -12.83 -5.15 3.51
C VAL A 68 -13.64 -4.13 4.33
N GLU A 69 -14.61 -4.59 5.12
CA GLU A 69 -15.42 -3.73 5.98
C GLU A 69 -14.60 -3.08 7.10
N ASN A 70 -13.73 -3.85 7.76
CA ASN A 70 -12.86 -3.31 8.81
C ASN A 70 -11.84 -2.31 8.24
N MET A 71 -11.28 -2.59 7.06
CA MET A 71 -10.39 -1.66 6.37
C MET A 71 -11.13 -0.36 6.02
N LYS A 72 -12.37 -0.44 5.52
CA LYS A 72 -13.19 0.75 5.26
C LYS A 72 -13.45 1.56 6.53
N LYS A 73 -13.79 0.90 7.64
CA LYS A 73 -13.98 1.56 8.95
C LYS A 73 -12.71 2.25 9.43
N TYR A 74 -11.57 1.56 9.35
CA TYR A 74 -10.26 2.10 9.70
C TYR A 74 -9.92 3.32 8.85
N LEU A 75 -10.01 3.22 7.52
CA LEU A 75 -9.73 4.32 6.60
C LEU A 75 -10.67 5.51 6.85
N TYR A 76 -11.92 5.26 7.22
CA TYR A 76 -12.85 6.31 7.61
C TYR A 76 -12.48 6.96 8.94
N SER A 77 -12.04 6.20 9.95
CA SER A 77 -11.62 6.75 11.24
C SER A 77 -10.31 7.53 11.17
N VAL A 78 -9.40 7.12 10.28
CA VAL A 78 -8.14 7.86 10.04
C VAL A 78 -8.29 8.93 8.96
N ARG A 79 -9.50 9.14 8.43
CA ARG A 79 -9.71 10.32 7.57
C ARG A 79 -9.38 11.54 8.39
N PRO A 80 -8.52 12.42 7.86
CA PRO A 80 -8.25 13.66 8.55
C PRO A 80 -9.56 14.43 8.75
N ALA A 81 -9.67 15.14 9.88
CA ALA A 81 -10.83 15.93 10.22
C ALA A 81 -11.22 16.84 9.04
N GLN A 82 -12.52 17.07 8.85
CA GLN A 82 -13.00 18.01 7.84
C GLN A 82 -12.48 19.41 8.17
N LEU A 83 -11.34 19.76 7.59
CA LEU A 83 -10.75 21.08 7.62
C LEU A 83 -11.08 21.75 6.28
N ASN A 84 -11.48 23.02 6.33
CA ASN A 84 -11.96 23.78 5.16
C ASN A 84 -10.96 23.82 4.00
N ASN A 85 -9.67 23.73 4.30
CA ASN A 85 -8.56 23.80 3.37
C ASN A 85 -7.91 22.44 3.10
N LEU A 86 -8.47 21.34 3.62
CA LEU A 86 -7.94 20.01 3.39
C LEU A 86 -8.68 19.35 2.23
N VAL A 87 -7.96 19.23 1.11
CA VAL A 87 -8.52 18.73 -0.14
C VAL A 87 -7.97 17.34 -0.43
N ARG A 88 -8.85 16.44 -0.88
CA ARG A 88 -8.43 15.13 -1.38
C ARG A 88 -7.95 15.28 -2.82
N ILE A 89 -6.70 14.93 -3.09
CA ILE A 89 -6.09 14.96 -4.42
C ILE A 89 -5.81 13.53 -4.89
N GLY A 90 -6.04 13.24 -6.17
CA GLY A 90 -5.93 11.90 -6.76
C GLY A 90 -7.27 11.17 -6.91
N GLY A 91 -7.24 9.96 -7.47
CA GLY A 91 -8.44 9.19 -7.81
C GLY A 91 -9.16 8.65 -6.57
N LYS A 92 -10.40 8.17 -6.76
CA LYS A 92 -11.33 7.74 -5.68
C LYS A 92 -10.72 6.71 -4.71
N MET A 93 -9.73 5.94 -5.16
CA MET A 93 -9.16 4.80 -4.44
C MET A 93 -7.67 4.95 -4.11
N ASP A 94 -6.96 5.88 -4.74
CA ASP A 94 -5.49 6.03 -4.70
C ASP A 94 -5.02 7.47 -4.35
N GLY A 95 -5.95 8.37 -4.12
CA GLY A 95 -5.66 9.75 -3.69
C GLY A 95 -5.30 9.91 -2.20
N GLY A 96 -4.60 11.01 -1.90
CA GLY A 96 -4.24 11.47 -0.56
C GLY A 96 -4.90 12.81 -0.20
N TYR A 97 -4.59 13.33 0.98
CA TYR A 97 -5.06 14.65 1.42
C TYR A 97 -3.91 15.66 1.42
N VAL A 98 -4.17 16.86 0.91
CA VAL A 98 -3.23 17.98 0.91
C VAL A 98 -3.90 19.19 1.57
N MET A 99 -3.15 19.85 2.44
CA MET A 99 -3.57 21.11 3.03
C MET A 99 -3.24 22.24 2.06
N LEU A 100 -4.27 22.82 1.43
CA LEU A 100 -4.10 23.99 0.58
C LEU A 100 -3.91 25.24 1.45
N PRO A 101 -3.16 26.24 0.96
CA PRO A 101 -3.09 27.52 1.63
C PRO A 101 -4.50 28.13 1.75
N PRO A 102 -4.79 28.87 2.83
CA PRO A 102 -6.06 29.57 2.95
C PRO A 102 -6.25 30.52 1.77
N PRO A 103 -7.49 30.72 1.28
CA PRO A 103 -7.74 31.68 0.22
C PRO A 103 -7.22 33.06 0.65
N PRO A 104 -6.58 33.81 -0.27
CA PRO A 104 -6.08 35.14 0.06
C PRO A 104 -7.23 36.00 0.57
N PRO A 105 -7.00 36.84 1.61
CA PRO A 105 -8.04 37.72 2.13
C PRO A 105 -8.56 38.57 0.98
N HIS A 106 -9.89 38.63 0.83
CA HIS A 106 -10.53 39.51 -0.15
C HIS A 106 -10.09 40.94 0.13
N ILE A 107 -9.16 41.45 -0.69
CA ILE A 107 -8.82 42.87 -0.69
C ILE A 107 -10.08 43.58 -1.19
N ASN A 108 -10.83 44.21 -0.28
CA ASN A 108 -11.92 45.10 -0.63
C ASN A 108 -11.34 46.25 -1.49
N LEU A 109 -11.47 46.11 -2.81
CA LEU A 109 -11.08 47.12 -3.80
C LEU A 109 -11.87 48.44 -3.65
N ALA A 110 -12.89 48.48 -2.79
CA ALA A 110 -13.64 49.69 -2.43
C ALA A 110 -12.81 50.74 -1.69
N ALA A 111 -11.67 50.39 -1.08
CA ALA A 111 -10.84 51.35 -0.35
C ALA A 111 -9.82 52.11 -1.22
N LYS A 112 -9.70 51.79 -2.52
CA LYS A 112 -8.72 52.45 -3.42
C LYS A 112 -9.27 53.68 -4.14
N SER A 113 -10.58 53.95 -4.11
CA SER A 113 -11.17 55.11 -4.80
C SER A 113 -11.21 56.40 -3.98
N SER A 114 -10.82 56.38 -2.69
CA SER A 114 -10.87 57.57 -1.82
C SER A 114 -9.56 58.37 -1.75
N LEU A 115 -8.46 57.89 -2.35
CA LEU A 115 -7.14 58.56 -2.27
C LEU A 115 -6.75 59.38 -3.52
N SER A 116 -7.62 59.50 -4.53
CA SER A 116 -7.34 60.27 -5.76
C SER A 116 -7.91 61.70 -5.75
N ARG A 117 -8.26 62.28 -4.59
CA ARG A 117 -8.77 63.67 -4.51
C ARG A 117 -7.78 64.68 -3.91
N TYR A 118 -6.52 64.32 -3.74
CA TYR A 118 -5.52 65.22 -3.17
C TYR A 118 -4.15 65.09 -3.84
N PHE A 119 -4.08 65.05 -5.18
CA PHE A 119 -2.92 65.52 -5.96
C PHE A 119 -3.38 65.92 -7.35
#